data_AF-A0A956YLE9-F1
#
_entry.id   AF-A0A956YLE9-F1
#
_cell.length_a   1.000
_cell.length_b   1.000
_cell.length_c   1.000
_cell.angle_alpha   90.00
_cell.angle_beta   90.00
_cell.angle_gamma   90.00
#
_symmetry.space_group_name_H-M   'P 1'
#
loop_
_entity.id
_entity.type
_entity.pdbx_description
1 polymer ?
#
loop_
_entity_poly.entity_id
_entity_poly.type
_entity_poly.pdbx_seq_one_letter_code
_entity_poly.pdbx_strand_id
1 'polypeptide(L)'
;MMRPRFLLFLTVVAVLAGCALERKPVDDAEKNLNTAVNSVNASNEDVTRFIYFVPEEQDLIEAELSPGILSRNEFLPENDLMLFATADWETAADQIANNQAQALLIHHAALAAVNQAELQTFFEGKGLVVAGIGIPGLELAQFLGYPALFTSTWSADDGYTTPYYFYLYSLEISGSQAEIDRLQALGWRPGEALPSGVVVSDSVGVGYGASTDSLLGNGRITPMFRLIAAHGQN
;
A
#
# COMPACT_ATOMS: atom_id res chain seq x y z
N MET A 1 41.24 -45.96 50.76
CA MET A 1 42.26 -47.02 50.56
C MET A 1 42.07 -47.64 49.19
N MET A 2 43.16 -47.70 48.41
CA MET A 2 43.48 -48.57 47.27
C MET A 2 42.53 -48.67 46.05
N ARG A 3 43.01 -48.15 44.90
CA ARG A 3 42.93 -48.80 43.57
C ARG A 3 44.02 -49.87 43.47
N PRO A 4 43.92 -50.87 42.56
CA PRO A 4 44.62 -50.77 41.24
C PRO A 4 43.83 -51.39 40.05
N ARG A 5 43.85 -50.79 38.83
CA ARG A 5 44.74 -51.01 37.63
C ARG A 5 44.44 -52.33 36.86
N PHE A 6 44.53 -52.55 35.54
CA PHE A 6 45.16 -51.98 34.30
C PHE A 6 44.24 -52.44 33.10
N LEU A 7 43.97 -51.72 31.99
CA LEU A 7 44.75 -51.14 30.87
C LEU A 7 44.97 -52.08 29.65
N LEU A 8 44.52 -51.66 28.45
CA LEU A 8 45.19 -51.76 27.13
C LEU A 8 44.29 -51.03 26.09
N PHE A 9 44.60 -49.81 25.63
CA PHE A 9 45.46 -49.40 24.50
C PHE A 9 45.02 -49.86 23.10
N LEU A 10 44.56 -48.91 22.27
CA LEU A 10 45.31 -48.51 21.08
C LEU A 10 45.01 -47.05 20.68
N THR A 11 46.01 -46.42 20.07
CA THR A 11 46.23 -44.98 19.92
C THR A 11 46.53 -44.69 18.45
N VAL A 12 46.00 -43.58 17.89
CA VAL A 12 46.64 -42.70 16.87
C VAL A 12 45.94 -41.32 17.00
N VAL A 13 46.49 -40.30 17.71
CA VAL A 13 47.46 -39.24 17.32
C VAL A 13 46.94 -38.33 16.19
N ALA A 14 46.31 -37.17 16.50
CA ALA A 14 46.84 -35.79 16.68
C ALA A 14 46.88 -34.99 15.34
N VAL A 15 46.64 -33.66 15.23
CA VAL A 15 47.11 -32.51 16.02
C VAL A 15 46.19 -31.27 15.82
N LEU A 16 46.05 -30.55 16.94
CA LEU A 16 45.73 -29.13 17.24
C LEU A 16 45.71 -28.05 16.14
N ALA A 17 44.69 -27.19 16.21
CA ALA A 17 44.74 -25.72 16.37
C ALA A 17 43.27 -25.27 16.53
N GLY A 18 42.82 -24.34 17.35
CA GLY A 18 43.39 -23.21 18.08
C GLY A 18 42.16 -22.36 18.47
N CYS A 19 42.23 -21.65 19.59
CA CYS A 19 41.16 -20.84 20.18
C CYS A 19 40.43 -19.93 19.18
N ALA A 20 39.10 -19.80 19.30
CA ALA A 20 38.41 -18.51 19.35
C ALA A 20 36.90 -18.73 19.55
N LEU A 21 36.41 -18.24 20.68
CA LEU A 21 35.02 -17.90 20.88
C LEU A 21 34.77 -16.62 20.04
N GLU A 22 34.21 -16.74 18.84
CA GLU A 22 33.73 -15.59 18.08
C GLU A 22 32.20 -15.68 17.92
N ARG A 23 31.52 -14.76 18.61
CA ARG A 23 30.18 -14.32 18.23
C ARG A 23 30.27 -13.68 16.85
N LYS A 24 29.45 -14.11 15.89
CA LYS A 24 29.13 -13.36 14.67
C LYS A 24 27.76 -13.78 14.12
N PRO A 25 27.09 -12.91 13.35
CA PRO A 25 25.85 -12.29 13.79
C PRO A 25 24.66 -12.73 12.94
N VAL A 26 23.51 -12.20 13.34
CA VAL A 26 22.23 -12.18 12.64
C VAL A 26 22.39 -11.52 11.25
N ASP A 27 22.88 -12.25 10.24
CA ASP A 27 23.03 -11.73 8.86
C ASP A 27 22.43 -12.67 7.79
N ASP A 28 21.92 -13.85 8.15
CA ASP A 28 21.32 -14.81 7.19
C ASP A 28 19.79 -14.70 7.06
N ALA A 29 19.15 -13.83 7.86
CA ALA A 29 17.71 -13.56 7.76
C ALA A 29 17.38 -12.45 6.74
N GLU A 30 18.24 -11.44 6.59
CA GLU A 30 18.01 -10.32 5.67
C GLU A 30 18.27 -10.69 4.20
N LYS A 31 19.15 -11.67 3.95
CA LYS A 31 19.47 -12.11 2.57
C LYS A 31 18.38 -12.98 1.94
N ASN A 32 17.58 -13.65 2.75
CA ASN A 32 16.48 -14.50 2.28
C ASN A 32 15.16 -13.74 2.05
N LEU A 33 14.98 -12.56 2.67
CA LEU A 33 13.89 -11.65 2.33
C LEU A 33 14.14 -10.94 1.00
N ASN A 34 15.35 -10.43 0.76
CA ASN A 34 15.67 -9.74 -0.50
C ASN A 34 15.76 -10.65 -1.73
N THR A 35 15.94 -11.96 -1.56
CA THR A 35 15.98 -12.92 -2.68
C THR A 35 14.58 -13.44 -3.05
N ALA A 36 13.66 -13.56 -2.08
CA ALA A 36 12.26 -13.85 -2.39
C ALA A 36 11.53 -12.66 -3.04
N VAL A 37 12.02 -11.44 -2.82
CA VAL A 37 11.47 -10.20 -3.40
C VAL A 37 11.99 -9.94 -4.83
N ASN A 38 13.13 -10.51 -5.24
CA ASN A 38 13.78 -10.20 -6.53
C ASN A 38 13.82 -11.36 -7.56
N SER A 39 13.20 -12.52 -7.30
CA SER A 39 13.22 -13.65 -8.26
C SER A 39 11.87 -14.04 -8.86
N VAL A 40 10.89 -13.14 -8.89
CA VAL A 40 9.67 -13.28 -9.73
C VAL A 40 9.65 -12.16 -10.77
N ASN A 41 10.69 -12.11 -11.60
CA ASN A 41 10.71 -11.30 -12.82
C ASN A 41 11.01 -12.22 -14.01
N ALA A 42 9.97 -12.94 -14.44
CA ALA A 42 9.79 -13.41 -15.81
C ALA A 42 8.31 -13.82 -15.97
N SER A 43 7.59 -13.06 -16.80
CA SER A 43 6.18 -13.24 -17.23
C SER A 43 5.12 -13.26 -16.13
N ASN A 44 4.66 -12.08 -15.70
CA ASN A 44 3.31 -11.88 -15.19
C ASN A 44 2.86 -10.47 -15.58
N GLU A 45 2.59 -10.29 -16.87
CA GLU A 45 1.95 -9.07 -17.39
C GLU A 45 0.48 -8.95 -16.93
N ASP A 46 -0.09 -10.01 -16.33
CA ASP A 46 -1.52 -10.08 -15.97
C ASP A 46 -1.81 -9.94 -14.46
N VAL A 47 -0.81 -9.85 -13.59
CA VAL A 47 -1.08 -9.73 -12.15
C VAL A 47 -1.33 -8.28 -11.77
N THR A 48 -2.56 -8.01 -11.37
CA THR A 48 -2.97 -6.70 -10.88
C THR A 48 -2.47 -6.50 -9.44
N ARG A 49 -1.68 -5.44 -9.21
CA ARG A 49 -1.06 -5.20 -7.89
C ARG A 49 -1.81 -4.16 -7.09
N PHE A 50 -1.82 -4.36 -5.78
CA PHE A 50 -1.99 -3.32 -4.78
C PHE A 50 -0.61 -2.90 -4.29
N ILE A 51 -0.35 -1.60 -4.25
CA ILE A 51 0.84 -1.05 -3.63
C ILE A 51 0.50 -0.63 -2.22
N TYR A 52 1.28 -1.04 -1.24
CA TYR A 52 1.23 -0.52 0.12
C TYR A 52 2.44 0.35 0.39
N PHE A 53 2.22 1.65 0.43
CA PHE A 53 3.22 2.67 0.69
C PHE A 53 3.38 2.86 2.20
N VAL A 54 4.54 2.44 2.71
CA VAL A 54 4.86 2.37 4.15
C VAL A 54 5.99 3.33 4.51
N PRO A 55 6.09 3.77 5.78
CA PRO A 55 7.23 4.58 6.20
C PRO A 55 8.54 3.78 6.11
N GLU A 56 9.67 4.45 5.91
CA GLU A 56 11.00 3.84 6.01
C GLU A 56 11.24 3.26 7.41
N GLU A 57 10.82 4.00 8.43
CA GLU A 57 10.86 3.60 9.84
C GLU A 57 9.76 2.57 10.15
N GLN A 58 10.15 1.28 10.17
CA GLN A 58 9.21 0.15 10.33
C GLN A 58 8.53 0.10 11.71
N ASP A 59 9.08 0.74 12.74
CA ASP A 59 8.49 0.84 14.07
C ASP A 59 7.29 1.79 14.14
N LEU A 60 7.09 2.61 13.10
CA LEU A 60 5.89 3.44 12.90
C LEU A 60 4.71 2.66 12.33
N ILE A 61 4.89 1.37 12.00
CA ILE A 61 3.83 0.51 11.44
C ILE A 61 3.25 -0.34 12.56
N GLU A 62 1.93 -0.32 12.72
CA GLU A 62 1.26 -1.23 13.64
C GLU A 62 1.45 -2.68 13.22
N ALA A 63 1.75 -3.57 14.17
CA ALA A 63 2.09 -4.97 13.87
C ALA A 63 1.04 -5.70 13.00
N GLU A 64 -0.24 -5.42 13.26
CA GLU A 64 -1.40 -5.98 12.52
C GLU A 64 -1.56 -5.41 11.09
N LEU A 65 -0.89 -4.28 10.79
CA LEU A 65 -0.88 -3.61 9.50
C LEU A 65 0.48 -3.73 8.79
N SER A 66 1.34 -4.61 9.29
CA SER A 66 2.63 -4.87 8.65
C SER A 66 2.44 -5.49 7.26
N PRO A 67 3.33 -5.19 6.28
CA PRO A 67 3.28 -5.80 4.96
C PRO A 67 3.19 -7.34 4.98
N GLY A 68 3.88 -7.98 5.93
CA GLY A 68 3.87 -9.43 6.08
C GLY A 68 2.53 -10.01 6.52
N ILE A 69 1.74 -9.26 7.30
CA ILE A 69 0.39 -9.67 7.70
C ILE A 69 -0.60 -9.41 6.56
N LEU A 70 -0.56 -8.23 5.96
CA LEU A 70 -1.50 -7.86 4.90
C LEU A 70 -1.34 -8.72 3.63
N SER A 71 -0.11 -9.03 3.23
CA SER A 71 0.17 -9.87 2.04
C SER A 71 -0.29 -11.33 2.17
N ARG A 72 -0.56 -11.80 3.39
CA ARG A 72 -1.06 -13.16 3.66
C ARG A 72 -2.59 -13.24 3.65
N ASN A 73 -3.30 -12.15 3.38
CA ASN A 73 -4.75 -12.17 3.31
C ASN A 73 -5.22 -13.06 2.15
N GLU A 74 -6.05 -14.06 2.44
CA GLU A 74 -6.50 -15.07 1.46
C GLU A 74 -7.25 -14.45 0.26
N PHE A 75 -7.88 -13.29 0.44
CA PHE A 75 -8.57 -12.59 -0.65
C PHE A 75 -7.65 -12.23 -1.81
N LEU A 76 -6.37 -11.92 -1.55
CA LEU A 76 -5.43 -11.50 -2.58
C LEU A 76 -5.18 -12.63 -3.60
N PRO A 77 -4.63 -13.80 -3.21
CA PRO A 77 -4.41 -14.90 -4.15
C PRO A 77 -5.71 -15.50 -4.69
N GLU A 78 -6.83 -15.45 -3.96
CA GLU A 78 -8.13 -15.92 -4.45
C GLU A 78 -8.68 -15.10 -5.64
N ASN A 79 -8.17 -13.88 -5.84
CA ASN A 79 -8.63 -12.95 -6.88
C ASN A 79 -7.50 -12.51 -7.82
N ASP A 80 -6.41 -13.29 -7.90
CA ASP A 80 -5.23 -13.00 -8.73
C ASP A 80 -4.59 -11.62 -8.42
N LEU A 81 -4.69 -11.18 -7.17
CA LEU A 81 -4.11 -9.93 -6.69
C LEU A 81 -2.86 -10.18 -5.86
N MET A 82 -1.94 -9.23 -5.89
CA MET A 82 -0.75 -9.22 -5.03
C MET A 82 -0.61 -7.89 -4.31
N LEU A 83 -0.12 -7.94 -3.06
CA LEU A 83 0.29 -6.74 -2.32
C LEU A 83 1.81 -6.57 -2.41
N PHE A 84 2.23 -5.48 -3.01
CA PHE A 84 3.61 -5.04 -3.07
C PHE A 84 3.82 -3.90 -2.08
N ALA A 85 4.73 -4.04 -1.12
CA ALA A 85 5.02 -2.98 -0.17
C ALA A 85 6.34 -2.27 -0.50
N THR A 86 6.35 -0.95 -0.41
CA THR A 86 7.55 -0.13 -0.64
C THR A 86 7.49 1.14 0.21
N ALA A 87 8.65 1.67 0.56
CA ALA A 87 8.81 3.02 1.12
C ALA A 87 9.36 4.03 0.08
N ASP A 88 9.76 3.54 -1.10
CA ASP A 88 10.30 4.35 -2.18
C ASP A 88 9.19 4.76 -3.15
N TRP A 89 8.98 6.07 -3.27
CA TRP A 89 7.97 6.65 -4.16
C TRP A 89 8.29 6.39 -5.62
N GLU A 90 9.55 6.43 -6.04
CA GLU A 90 9.93 6.21 -7.45
C GLU A 90 9.51 4.79 -7.88
N THR A 91 9.82 3.79 -7.05
CA THR A 91 9.37 2.42 -7.27
C THR A 91 7.83 2.32 -7.33
N ALA A 92 7.10 3.01 -6.45
CA ALA A 92 5.64 2.99 -6.46
C ALA A 92 5.07 3.65 -7.74
N ALA A 93 5.60 4.82 -8.10
CA ALA A 93 5.21 5.58 -9.28
C ALA A 93 5.45 4.79 -10.57
N ASP A 94 6.60 4.11 -10.69
CA ASP A 94 6.93 3.26 -11.83
C ASP A 94 5.90 2.12 -12.01
N GLN A 95 5.48 1.49 -10.91
CA GLN A 95 4.47 0.41 -10.96
C GLN A 95 3.10 0.95 -11.41
N ILE A 96 2.70 2.13 -10.95
CA ILE A 96 1.44 2.78 -11.34
C ILE A 96 1.50 3.27 -12.80
N ALA A 97 2.62 3.87 -13.20
CA ALA A 97 2.84 4.41 -14.54
C ALA A 97 2.77 3.30 -15.60
N ASN A 98 3.27 2.11 -15.29
CA ASN A 98 3.26 0.94 -16.17
C ASN A 98 1.95 0.12 -16.11
N ASN A 99 0.88 0.64 -15.50
CA ASN A 99 -0.43 -0.03 -15.33
C ASN A 99 -0.32 -1.39 -14.61
N GLN A 100 0.69 -1.56 -13.76
CA GLN A 100 0.87 -2.78 -12.99
C GLN A 100 0.15 -2.72 -11.63
N ALA A 101 -0.37 -1.55 -11.26
CA ALA A 101 -1.09 -1.33 -10.01
C ALA A 101 -2.48 -0.76 -10.26
N GLN A 102 -3.49 -1.36 -9.61
CA GLN A 102 -4.86 -0.84 -9.60
C GLN A 102 -5.13 0.07 -8.40
N ALA A 103 -4.34 -0.08 -7.32
CA ALA A 103 -4.55 0.70 -6.11
C ALA A 103 -3.26 1.01 -5.38
N LEU A 104 -3.27 2.16 -4.70
CA LEU A 104 -2.26 2.60 -3.76
C LEU A 104 -2.88 2.75 -2.37
N LEU A 105 -2.40 1.96 -1.42
CA LEU A 105 -2.69 2.08 0.00
C LEU A 105 -1.56 2.89 0.64
N ILE A 106 -1.88 4.00 1.30
CA ILE A 106 -0.91 4.91 1.92
C ILE A 106 -1.04 4.79 3.43
N HIS A 107 0.04 4.38 4.10
CA HIS A 107 0.09 4.45 5.55
C HIS A 107 0.20 5.91 6.01
N HIS A 108 -0.50 6.30 7.07
CA HIS A 108 -0.49 7.70 7.54
C HIS A 108 0.92 8.25 7.79
N ALA A 109 1.81 7.44 8.40
CA ALA A 109 3.19 7.81 8.66
C ALA A 109 4.04 7.99 7.37
N ALA A 110 3.57 7.48 6.23
CA ALA A 110 4.25 7.59 4.94
C ALA A 110 3.72 8.74 4.06
N LEU A 111 2.61 9.39 4.43
CA LEU A 111 1.93 10.37 3.59
C LEU A 111 2.85 11.51 3.14
N ALA A 112 3.74 11.98 4.03
CA ALA A 112 4.67 13.07 3.74
C ALA A 112 5.75 12.71 2.70
N ALA A 113 6.03 11.42 2.49
CA ALA A 113 7.00 10.95 1.50
C ALA A 113 6.40 10.73 0.10
N VAL A 114 5.08 10.85 -0.03
CA VAL A 114 4.38 10.72 -1.32
C VAL A 114 4.51 12.01 -2.13
N ASN A 115 4.88 11.88 -3.41
CA ASN A 115 4.78 13.01 -4.35
C ASN A 115 3.31 13.29 -4.69
N GLN A 116 2.75 14.30 -4.03
CA GLN A 116 1.34 14.65 -4.16
C GLN A 116 0.92 14.96 -5.61
N ALA A 117 1.70 15.76 -6.34
CA ALA A 117 1.32 16.20 -7.69
C ALA A 117 1.26 15.03 -8.69
N GLU A 118 2.21 14.10 -8.55
CA GLU A 118 2.24 12.90 -9.38
C GLU A 118 1.11 11.93 -9.01
N LEU A 119 0.85 11.73 -7.71
CA LEU A 119 -0.29 10.93 -7.27
C LEU A 119 -1.63 11.47 -7.81
N GLN A 120 -1.83 12.80 -7.77
CA GLN A 120 -3.04 13.43 -8.30
C GLN A 120 -3.22 13.12 -9.80
N THR A 121 -2.12 13.16 -10.56
CA THR A 121 -2.11 12.83 -11.99
C THR A 121 -2.51 11.37 -12.22
N PHE A 122 -2.01 10.44 -11.40
CA PHE A 122 -2.39 9.03 -11.51
C PHE A 122 -3.84 8.77 -11.06
N PHE A 123 -4.28 9.44 -9.99
CA PHE A 123 -5.64 9.32 -9.48
C PHE A 123 -6.68 9.75 -10.52
N GLU A 124 -6.48 10.90 -11.16
CA GLU A 124 -7.38 11.41 -12.20
C GLU A 124 -7.23 10.70 -13.54
N GLY A 125 -5.99 10.50 -14.01
CA GLY A 125 -5.72 10.06 -15.37
C GLY A 125 -5.69 8.55 -15.59
N LYS A 126 -5.58 7.75 -14.52
CA LYS A 126 -5.49 6.28 -14.62
C LYS A 126 -6.60 5.55 -13.87
N GLY A 127 -7.52 6.26 -13.21
CA GLY A 127 -8.53 5.65 -12.36
C GLY A 127 -7.92 4.88 -11.17
N LEU A 128 -6.72 5.29 -10.71
CA LEU A 128 -6.04 4.64 -9.59
C LEU A 128 -6.92 4.73 -8.34
N VAL A 129 -7.18 3.59 -7.70
CA VAL A 129 -7.89 3.59 -6.41
C VAL A 129 -6.90 3.97 -5.30
N VAL A 130 -7.23 4.95 -4.46
CA VAL A 130 -6.34 5.38 -3.37
C VAL A 130 -7.00 5.15 -2.02
N ALA A 131 -6.31 4.40 -1.16
CA ALA A 131 -6.73 4.16 0.22
C ALA A 131 -5.74 4.81 1.19
N GLY A 132 -6.22 5.54 2.19
CA GLY A 132 -5.40 6.04 3.31
C GLY A 132 -5.68 5.24 4.57
N ILE A 133 -4.66 4.59 5.12
CA ILE A 133 -4.74 3.82 6.38
C ILE A 133 -4.30 4.74 7.52
N GLY A 134 -5.22 5.01 8.45
CA GLY A 134 -5.01 5.95 9.55
C GLY A 134 -5.00 7.43 9.12
N ILE A 135 -5.41 7.73 7.88
CA ILE A 135 -5.47 9.09 7.33
C ILE A 135 -6.92 9.58 7.35
N PRO A 136 -7.24 10.73 7.99
CA PRO A 136 -8.57 11.31 7.98
C PRO A 136 -9.12 11.48 6.55
N GLY A 137 -10.39 11.17 6.35
CA GLY A 137 -11.00 11.16 5.01
C GLY A 137 -10.91 12.51 4.29
N LEU A 138 -11.14 13.62 5.01
CA LEU A 138 -11.00 14.97 4.43
C LEU A 138 -9.54 15.29 4.08
N GLU A 139 -8.60 14.89 4.94
CA GLU A 139 -7.16 15.08 4.69
C GLU A 139 -6.71 14.32 3.43
N LEU A 140 -7.13 13.06 3.29
CA LEU A 140 -6.83 12.27 2.09
C LEU A 140 -7.49 12.88 0.83
N ALA A 141 -8.75 13.32 0.91
CA ALA A 141 -9.45 13.94 -0.22
C ALA A 141 -8.78 15.27 -0.64
N GLN A 142 -8.34 16.07 0.32
CA GLN A 142 -7.56 17.29 0.08
C GLN A 142 -6.19 16.98 -0.52
N PHE A 143 -5.53 15.93 -0.03
CA PHE A 143 -4.25 15.48 -0.57
C PHE A 143 -4.40 15.07 -2.05
N LEU A 144 -5.49 14.40 -2.40
CA LEU A 144 -5.83 14.05 -3.78
C LEU A 144 -6.33 15.24 -4.62
N GLY A 145 -6.49 16.44 -4.05
CA GLY A 145 -6.95 17.62 -4.77
C GLY A 145 -8.46 17.67 -5.03
N TYR A 146 -9.24 16.75 -4.46
CA TYR A 146 -10.69 16.66 -4.61
C TYR A 146 -11.40 16.61 -3.25
N PRO A 147 -11.36 17.68 -2.45
CA PRO A 147 -11.98 17.71 -1.13
C PRO A 147 -13.49 17.41 -1.16
N ALA A 148 -14.17 17.70 -2.28
CA ALA A 148 -15.59 17.42 -2.47
C ALA A 148 -15.94 15.92 -2.47
N LEU A 149 -14.95 15.02 -2.65
CA LEU A 149 -15.16 13.58 -2.52
C LEU A 149 -15.45 13.14 -1.08
N PHE A 150 -15.06 13.95 -0.09
CA PHE A 150 -15.40 13.68 1.30
C PHE A 150 -16.89 14.02 1.53
N THR A 151 -17.71 12.98 1.50
CA THR A 151 -19.18 13.06 1.65
C THR A 151 -19.68 12.52 2.99
N SER A 152 -18.76 12.18 3.91
CA SER A 152 -19.13 11.64 5.21
C SER A 152 -19.93 12.65 6.03
N THR A 153 -20.95 12.16 6.72
CA THR A 153 -21.75 12.95 7.68
C THR A 153 -21.07 13.05 9.05
N TRP A 154 -19.92 12.41 9.22
CA TRP A 154 -19.15 12.45 10.46
C TRP A 154 -18.29 13.71 10.49
N SER A 155 -18.27 14.38 11.64
CA SER A 155 -17.45 15.55 11.89
C SER A 155 -15.99 15.28 11.49
N ALA A 156 -15.43 16.11 10.61
CA ALA A 156 -14.01 16.05 10.25
C ALA A 156 -13.08 16.29 11.46
N ASP A 157 -13.61 16.94 12.51
CA ASP A 157 -12.89 17.35 13.72
C ASP A 157 -13.03 16.38 14.90
N ASP A 158 -13.90 15.37 14.81
CA ASP A 158 -13.86 14.24 15.75
C ASP A 158 -12.66 13.37 15.35
N GLY A 159 -11.46 13.90 15.61
CA GLY A 159 -10.19 13.27 15.32
C GLY A 159 -10.20 11.85 15.88
N TYR A 160 -10.39 10.87 15.00
CA TYR A 160 -10.47 9.48 15.40
C TYR A 160 -9.06 9.06 15.82
N THR A 161 -8.87 9.00 17.14
CA THR A 161 -7.58 8.77 17.83
C THR A 161 -7.01 7.35 17.67
N THR A 162 -7.56 6.55 16.75
CA THR A 162 -7.15 5.17 16.55
C THR A 162 -6.59 4.99 15.15
N PRO A 163 -5.36 4.51 14.96
CA PRO A 163 -4.72 4.35 13.64
C PRO A 163 -5.38 3.26 12.75
N TYR A 164 -6.43 2.61 13.25
CA TYR A 164 -7.02 1.40 12.67
C TYR A 164 -8.30 1.69 11.88
N TYR A 165 -8.25 2.61 10.93
CA TYR A 165 -9.32 2.84 9.95
C TYR A 165 -8.72 3.10 8.58
N PHE A 166 -9.55 3.00 7.54
CA PHE A 166 -9.17 3.49 6.22
C PHE A 166 -10.26 4.35 5.60
N TYR A 167 -9.84 5.26 4.73
CA TYR A 167 -10.68 5.92 3.75
C TYR A 167 -10.22 5.50 2.36
N LEU A 168 -11.17 5.23 1.47
CA LEU A 168 -10.93 4.82 0.11
C LEU A 168 -11.58 5.83 -0.83
N TYR A 169 -10.85 6.26 -1.86
CA TYR A 169 -11.37 7.06 -2.95
C TYR A 169 -11.05 6.43 -4.31
N SER A 170 -12.01 6.54 -5.22
CA SER A 170 -11.82 6.30 -6.65
C SER A 170 -12.50 7.42 -7.43
N LEU A 171 -11.94 7.75 -8.59
CA LEU A 171 -12.47 8.79 -9.46
C LEU A 171 -12.45 8.29 -10.91
N GLU A 172 -13.60 8.40 -11.57
CA GLU A 172 -13.77 8.13 -12.99
C GLU A 172 -14.39 9.37 -13.63
N ILE A 173 -13.73 9.91 -14.65
CA ILE A 173 -14.22 11.03 -15.43
C ILE A 173 -14.47 10.52 -16.85
N SER A 174 -15.72 10.63 -17.30
CA SER A 174 -16.12 10.29 -18.66
C SER A 174 -16.54 11.55 -19.42
N GLY A 175 -16.27 11.59 -20.72
CA GLY A 175 -16.62 12.71 -21.59
C GLY A 175 -15.55 13.00 -22.63
N SER A 176 -15.76 14.04 -23.43
CA SER A 176 -14.73 14.50 -24.37
C SER A 176 -13.62 15.24 -23.61
N GLN A 177 -12.35 14.94 -23.91
CA GLN A 177 -11.22 15.60 -23.25
C GLN A 177 -11.29 17.13 -23.38
N ALA A 178 -11.72 17.62 -24.55
CA ALA A 178 -11.88 19.05 -24.79
C ALA A 178 -12.91 19.71 -23.84
N GLU A 179 -13.98 19.01 -23.49
CA GLU A 179 -14.97 19.52 -22.54
C GLU A 179 -14.45 19.45 -21.10
N ILE A 180 -13.75 18.38 -20.72
CA ILE A 180 -13.10 18.26 -19.42
C ILE A 180 -12.09 19.40 -19.21
N ASP A 181 -11.20 19.63 -20.18
CA ASP A 181 -10.20 20.70 -20.14
C ASP A 181 -10.87 22.09 -20.04
N ARG A 182 -11.97 22.30 -20.77
CA ARG A 182 -12.75 23.54 -20.71
C ARG A 182 -13.34 23.77 -19.32
N LEU A 183 -13.95 22.75 -18.72
CA LEU A 183 -14.53 22.85 -17.38
C LEU A 183 -13.45 23.08 -16.32
N GLN A 184 -12.32 22.39 -16.41
CA GLN A 184 -11.16 22.60 -15.53
C GLN A 184 -10.59 24.01 -15.66
N ALA A 185 -10.54 24.58 -16.88
CA ALA A 185 -10.11 25.96 -17.11
C ALA A 185 -11.09 27.00 -16.52
N LEU A 186 -12.36 26.63 -16.36
CA LEU A 186 -13.37 27.43 -15.65
C LEU A 186 -13.32 27.22 -14.13
N GLY A 187 -12.38 26.42 -13.63
CA GLY A 187 -12.18 26.16 -12.20
C GLY A 187 -13.06 25.04 -11.64
N TRP A 188 -13.79 24.29 -12.47
CA TRP A 188 -14.54 23.13 -12.00
C TRP A 188 -13.59 21.97 -11.64
N ARG A 189 -13.89 21.31 -10.53
CA ARG A 189 -13.26 20.04 -10.15
C ARG A 189 -14.29 18.90 -10.06
N PRO A 190 -13.93 17.68 -10.48
CA PRO A 190 -14.71 16.48 -10.20
C PRO A 190 -15.19 16.39 -8.75
N GLY A 191 -16.47 16.04 -8.56
CA GLY A 191 -17.14 16.02 -7.26
C GLY A 191 -17.80 17.34 -6.86
N GLU A 192 -17.46 18.45 -7.51
CA GLU A 192 -18.11 19.75 -7.26
C GLU A 192 -19.33 19.97 -8.16
N ALA A 193 -20.27 20.77 -7.66
CA ALA A 193 -21.33 21.31 -8.49
C ALA A 193 -20.74 22.22 -9.57
N LEU A 194 -21.26 22.12 -10.80
CA LEU A 194 -20.86 23.01 -11.89
C LEU A 194 -21.13 24.48 -11.51
N PRO A 195 -20.23 25.42 -11.88
CA PRO A 195 -20.47 26.83 -11.66
C PRO A 195 -21.78 27.30 -12.30
N SER A 196 -22.51 28.18 -11.61
CA SER A 196 -23.80 28.68 -12.08
C SER A 196 -23.67 29.32 -13.47
N GLY A 197 -24.49 28.86 -14.43
CA GLY A 197 -24.52 29.40 -15.79
C GLY A 197 -23.55 28.72 -16.77
N VAL A 198 -22.75 27.75 -16.33
CA VAL A 198 -21.98 26.88 -17.23
C VAL A 198 -22.91 25.83 -17.84
N VAL A 199 -23.02 25.83 -19.17
CA VAL A 199 -23.70 24.78 -19.92
C VAL A 199 -22.65 23.78 -20.38
N VAL A 200 -22.89 22.49 -20.17
CA VAL A 200 -22.01 21.41 -20.65
C VAL A 200 -22.32 21.17 -22.13
N SER A 201 -21.29 21.21 -22.98
CA SER A 201 -21.44 21.12 -24.44
C SER A 201 -21.63 19.67 -24.92
N ASP A 202 -21.03 18.72 -24.20
CA ASP A 202 -21.03 17.28 -24.46
C ASP A 202 -21.37 16.52 -23.17
N SER A 203 -21.62 15.22 -23.23
CA SER A 203 -21.83 14.42 -22.01
C SER A 203 -20.54 14.38 -21.18
N VAL A 204 -20.59 14.91 -19.96
CA VAL A 204 -19.56 14.73 -18.93
C VAL A 204 -20.17 13.96 -17.76
N GLY A 205 -19.53 12.86 -17.37
CA GLY A 205 -19.92 12.04 -16.23
C GLY A 205 -18.79 12.01 -15.20
N VAL A 206 -19.15 12.09 -13.93
CA VAL A 206 -18.23 11.84 -12.82
C VAL A 206 -18.77 10.65 -12.04
N GLY A 207 -18.06 9.52 -12.12
CA GLY A 207 -18.20 8.41 -11.20
C GLY A 207 -17.21 8.62 -10.07
N TYR A 208 -17.65 8.50 -8.82
CA TYR A 208 -16.71 8.47 -7.70
C TYR A 208 -17.15 7.50 -6.64
N GLY A 209 -16.15 6.98 -5.95
CA GLY A 209 -16.31 6.03 -4.86
C GLY A 209 -15.73 6.59 -3.58
N ALA A 210 -16.47 6.48 -2.48
CA ALA A 210 -15.97 6.76 -1.14
C ALA A 210 -16.41 5.66 -0.19
N SER A 211 -15.47 5.10 0.57
CA SER A 211 -15.77 4.11 1.61
C SER A 211 -14.88 4.30 2.82
N THR A 212 -15.40 3.92 4.00
CA THR A 212 -14.63 3.91 5.25
C THR A 212 -15.07 2.75 6.13
N ASP A 213 -14.11 2.13 6.80
CA ASP A 213 -14.36 1.13 7.84
C ASP A 213 -13.20 1.10 8.84
N SER A 214 -13.47 0.52 10.02
CA SER A 214 -12.46 0.21 11.01
C SER A 214 -11.77 -1.12 10.71
N LEU A 215 -10.46 -1.15 10.93
CA LEU A 215 -9.61 -2.33 10.85
C LEU A 215 -9.55 -3.10 12.19
N LEU A 216 -10.19 -2.63 13.27
CA LEU A 216 -10.12 -3.19 14.64
C LEU A 216 -10.80 -4.55 14.87
N GLY A 217 -11.33 -5.19 13.84
CA GLY A 217 -11.77 -6.57 13.91
C GLY A 217 -10.77 -7.47 13.23
N ASN A 218 -10.18 -8.45 13.94
CA ASN A 218 -9.46 -9.58 13.33
C ASN A 218 -10.36 -10.20 12.23
N GLY A 219 -10.18 -9.78 10.98
CA GLY A 219 -11.07 -10.12 9.86
C GLY A 219 -11.58 -8.97 9.00
N ARG A 220 -11.32 -7.69 9.33
CA ARG A 220 -11.74 -6.54 8.49
C ARG A 220 -10.75 -6.09 7.40
N ILE A 221 -9.57 -6.73 7.33
CA ILE A 221 -8.61 -6.56 6.23
C ILE A 221 -9.20 -7.06 4.90
N THR A 222 -9.88 -8.21 4.90
CA THR A 222 -10.52 -8.77 3.70
C THR A 222 -11.61 -7.85 3.13
N PRO A 223 -12.55 -7.30 3.94
CA PRO A 223 -13.46 -6.24 3.51
C PRO A 223 -12.78 -5.04 2.84
N MET A 224 -11.64 -4.56 3.35
CA MET A 224 -10.89 -3.47 2.71
C MET A 224 -10.45 -3.85 1.30
N PHE A 225 -9.82 -5.01 1.11
CA PHE A 225 -9.39 -5.46 -0.22
C PHE A 225 -10.57 -5.71 -1.17
N ARG A 226 -11.70 -6.23 -0.66
CA ARG A 226 -12.94 -6.37 -1.43
C ARG A 226 -13.45 -5.03 -1.93
N LEU A 227 -13.44 -4.01 -1.08
CA LEU A 227 -13.85 -2.66 -1.45
C LEU A 227 -12.91 -2.09 -2.52
N ILE A 228 -11.59 -2.18 -2.31
CA ILE A 228 -10.61 -1.70 -3.30
C ILE A 228 -10.83 -2.38 -4.66
N ALA A 229 -10.98 -3.71 -4.69
CA ALA A 229 -11.22 -4.46 -5.92
C ALA A 229 -12.55 -4.06 -6.60
N ALA A 230 -13.61 -3.81 -5.83
CA ALA A 230 -14.89 -3.36 -6.37
C ALA A 230 -14.82 -1.96 -7.01
N HIS A 231 -13.92 -1.09 -6.51
CA HIS A 231 -13.68 0.22 -7.10
C HIS A 231 -12.81 0.17 -8.35
N GLY A 232 -11.91 -0.80 -8.47
CA GLY A 232 -10.99 -0.96 -9.61
C GLY A 232 -11.55 -1.72 -10.83
N GLN A 233 -12.77 -2.25 -10.76
CA GLN A 233 -13.42 -3.03 -11.84
C GLN A 233 -14.44 -2.24 -12.68
N ASN A 234 -14.63 -0.94 -12.40
CA ASN A 234 -15.49 -0.07 -13.22
C ASN A 234 -14.68 0.56 -14.36
#